data_AF-A0A1I0CSY6-F1
#
_entry.id   AF-A0A1I0CSY6-F1
#
_cell.length_a   1.000
_cell.length_b   1.000
_cell.length_c   1.000
_cell.angle_alpha   90.00
_cell.angle_beta   90.00
_cell.angle_gamma   90.00
#
_symmetry.space_group_name_H-M   'P 1'
#
loop_
_entity.id
_entity.type
_entity.pdbx_description
1 polymer ?
#
loop_
_entity_poly.entity_id
_entity_poly.type
_entity_poly.pdbx_seq_one_letter_code
_entity_poly.pdbx_strand_id
1 'polypeptide(L)'
;MTATMENRSAMGSGPLSERYDRALQYAAGHHREQLRKGSRVPYLTHLMSVSALVLEHGGDEDQAIAGLLHDAVEDAPEGQGGAVLADIRERFGDAVADIVRACSDGLDADGNRSGTWPERKRPYVEGLATKPADALLVTAADKTHNGLCIAADVRRYGPAFWTTFNAGHEELLWYYTSVERAVAGRLPGSSITGALRRAVDELVAAAGTERSAVPVEMPVRS
;
A
#
# COMPACT_ATOMS: atom_id res chain seq x y z
N MET A 1 -12.84 -20.81 11.51
CA MET A 1 -12.18 -22.12 11.27
C MET A 1 -10.71 -21.95 11.59
N THR A 2 -10.12 -22.88 12.34
CA THR A 2 -8.68 -22.88 12.65
C THR A 2 -7.90 -23.30 11.40
N ALA A 3 -6.85 -22.56 11.03
CA ALA A 3 -6.01 -22.91 9.88
C ALA A 3 -5.30 -24.26 10.10
N THR A 4 -5.21 -25.10 9.07
CA THR A 4 -4.55 -26.41 9.13
C THR A 4 -3.08 -26.33 8.68
N MET A 5 -2.27 -27.32 9.06
CA MET A 5 -0.90 -27.44 8.55
C MET A 5 -0.85 -27.69 7.03
N GLU A 6 -1.84 -28.38 6.47
CA GLU A 6 -1.99 -28.56 5.03
C GLU A 6 -2.16 -27.22 4.31
N ASN A 7 -2.99 -26.31 4.84
CA ASN A 7 -3.13 -24.96 4.30
C ASN A 7 -1.81 -24.19 4.37
N ARG A 8 -1.00 -24.40 5.42
CA ARG A 8 0.31 -23.74 5.54
C ARG A 8 1.34 -24.28 4.56
N SER A 9 1.35 -25.59 4.29
CA SER A 9 2.27 -26.19 3.32
C SER A 9 1.97 -25.81 1.86
N ALA A 10 0.74 -25.41 1.57
CA ALA A 10 0.33 -24.93 0.25
C ALA A 10 0.36 -23.39 0.11
N MET A 11 0.77 -22.66 1.15
CA MET A 11 0.75 -21.20 1.17
C MET A 11 1.99 -20.59 0.51
N GLY A 12 1.80 -19.51 -0.25
CA GLY A 12 2.86 -18.69 -0.84
C GLY A 12 3.21 -19.07 -2.27
N SER A 13 4.18 -18.36 -2.85
CA SER A 13 4.57 -18.45 -4.26
C SER A 13 5.41 -19.68 -4.62
N GLY A 14 6.04 -20.33 -3.64
CA GLY A 14 7.21 -21.18 -3.90
C GLY A 14 8.44 -20.34 -4.29
N PRO A 15 9.48 -20.96 -4.90
CA PRO A 15 10.69 -20.24 -5.33
C PRO A 15 10.36 -19.12 -6.32
N LEU A 16 10.90 -17.93 -6.09
CA LEU A 16 10.74 -16.79 -7.00
C LEU A 16 11.62 -16.98 -8.24
N SER A 17 11.08 -16.60 -9.40
CA SER A 17 11.76 -16.68 -10.68
C SER A 17 12.63 -15.45 -10.98
N GLU A 18 13.41 -15.51 -12.05
CA GLU A 18 14.18 -14.36 -12.58
C GLU A 18 13.29 -13.16 -12.95
N ARG A 19 11.98 -13.35 -13.11
CA ARG A 19 11.02 -12.24 -13.31
C ARG A 19 10.95 -11.35 -12.07
N TYR A 20 11.00 -11.93 -10.87
CA TYR A 20 11.06 -11.17 -9.62
C TYR A 20 12.37 -10.39 -9.49
N ASP A 21 13.51 -11.00 -9.84
CA ASP A 21 14.81 -10.31 -9.84
C ASP A 21 14.81 -9.08 -10.75
N ARG A 22 14.25 -9.22 -11.95
CA ARG A 22 14.09 -8.11 -12.90
C ARG A 22 13.16 -7.02 -12.37
N ALA A 23 12.09 -7.39 -11.68
CA ALA A 23 11.19 -6.42 -11.04
C ALA A 23 11.87 -5.64 -9.91
N LEU A 24 12.69 -6.31 -9.09
CA LEU A 24 13.46 -5.66 -8.05
C LEU A 24 14.47 -4.67 -8.64
N GLN A 25 15.18 -5.07 -9.69
CA GLN A 25 16.11 -4.18 -10.41
C GLN A 25 15.38 -2.98 -11.03
N TYR A 26 14.19 -3.22 -11.59
CA TYR A 26 13.33 -2.17 -12.14
C TYR A 26 12.94 -1.16 -11.07
N ALA A 27 12.36 -1.62 -9.94
CA ALA A 27 11.97 -0.78 -8.82
C ALA A 27 13.17 0.02 -8.28
N ALA A 28 14.32 -0.63 -8.12
CA ALA A 28 15.54 0.02 -7.66
C ALA A 28 16.07 1.09 -8.63
N GLY A 29 15.87 0.89 -9.94
CA GLY A 29 16.20 1.88 -10.97
C GLY A 29 15.23 3.05 -10.97
N HIS A 30 13.93 2.76 -10.97
CA HIS A 30 12.85 3.74 -11.00
C HIS A 30 12.88 4.69 -9.79
N HIS A 31 13.12 4.15 -8.59
CA HIS A 31 13.11 4.89 -7.33
C HIS A 31 14.52 5.20 -6.79
N ARG A 32 15.56 5.18 -7.64
CA ARG A 32 16.97 5.25 -7.22
C ARG A 32 17.31 6.46 -6.34
N GLU A 33 16.78 7.62 -6.71
CA GLU A 33 17.05 8.88 -6.01
C GLU A 33 15.96 9.24 -5.00
N GLN A 34 14.89 8.45 -4.92
CA GLN A 34 13.76 8.74 -4.03
C GLN A 34 14.07 8.33 -2.59
N LEU A 35 13.69 9.21 -1.66
CA LEU A 35 13.86 9.03 -0.23
C LEU A 35 12.50 8.99 0.48
N ARG A 36 12.44 8.28 1.60
CA ARG A 36 11.28 8.31 2.51
C ARG A 36 11.12 9.72 3.09
N LYS A 37 9.86 10.17 3.17
CA LYS A 37 9.49 11.53 3.63
C LYS A 37 10.22 11.92 4.92
N GLY A 38 10.82 13.12 4.91
CA GLY A 38 11.51 13.67 6.07
C GLY A 38 12.78 12.93 6.49
N SER A 39 13.35 12.05 5.64
CA SER A 39 14.51 11.24 6.01
C SER A 39 15.49 11.02 4.84
N ARG A 40 16.64 10.40 5.14
CA ARG A 40 17.60 9.89 4.13
C ARG A 40 17.46 8.40 3.85
N VAL A 41 16.39 7.76 4.35
CA VAL A 41 16.14 6.34 4.12
C VAL A 41 15.72 6.13 2.66
N PRO A 42 16.37 5.25 1.89
CA PRO A 42 16.00 5.00 0.50
C PRO A 42 14.57 4.48 0.37
N TYR A 43 13.82 4.98 -0.62
CA TYR A 43 12.42 4.57 -0.82
C TYR A 43 12.27 3.07 -1.12
N LEU A 44 13.27 2.47 -1.78
CA LEU A 44 13.35 1.04 -2.06
C LEU A 44 13.11 0.15 -0.83
N THR A 45 13.49 0.61 0.36
CA THR A 45 13.22 -0.13 1.62
C THR A 45 11.73 -0.42 1.81
N HIS A 46 10.86 0.53 1.45
CA HIS A 46 9.42 0.34 1.52
C HIS A 46 8.93 -0.70 0.54
N LEU A 47 9.36 -0.59 -0.73
CA LEU A 47 8.93 -1.50 -1.80
C LEU A 47 9.31 -2.95 -1.49
N MET A 48 10.54 -3.14 -0.99
CA MET A 48 11.00 -4.45 -0.52
C MET A 48 10.16 -4.97 0.66
N SER A 49 9.84 -4.12 1.64
CA SER A 49 8.98 -4.51 2.77
C SER A 49 7.56 -4.89 2.34
N VAL A 50 6.96 -4.16 1.39
CA VAL A 50 5.62 -4.48 0.87
C VAL A 50 5.65 -5.82 0.17
N SER A 51 6.62 -6.04 -0.70
CA SER A 51 6.77 -7.31 -1.40
C SER A 51 6.99 -8.49 -0.45
N ALA A 52 7.84 -8.32 0.57
CA ALA A 52 8.07 -9.33 1.59
C ALA A 52 6.78 -9.65 2.38
N LEU A 53 6.02 -8.62 2.79
CA LEU A 53 4.74 -8.81 3.47
C LEU A 53 3.74 -9.57 2.59
N VAL A 54 3.65 -9.26 1.30
CA VAL A 54 2.79 -9.99 0.37
C VAL A 54 3.14 -11.49 0.38
N LEU A 55 4.42 -11.84 0.25
CA LEU A 55 4.89 -13.22 0.25
C LEU A 55 4.64 -13.93 1.59
N GLU A 56 4.96 -13.27 2.71
CA GLU A 56 4.74 -13.83 4.06
C GLU A 56 3.26 -14.07 4.38
N HIS A 57 2.37 -13.29 3.75
CA HIS A 57 0.93 -13.39 3.90
C HIS A 57 0.26 -14.24 2.81
N GLY A 58 1.04 -15.01 2.06
CA GLY A 58 0.55 -16.05 1.15
C GLY A 58 0.23 -15.58 -0.26
N GLY A 59 0.70 -14.39 -0.65
CA GLY A 59 0.63 -13.92 -2.03
C GLY A 59 1.55 -14.70 -2.97
N ASP A 60 1.21 -14.69 -4.25
CA ASP A 60 2.01 -15.28 -5.31
C ASP A 60 3.11 -14.34 -5.83
N GLU A 61 3.87 -14.80 -6.83
CA GLU A 61 4.96 -14.01 -7.42
C GLU A 61 4.44 -12.74 -8.12
N ASP A 62 3.28 -12.77 -8.77
CA ASP A 62 2.69 -11.63 -9.47
C ASP A 62 2.30 -10.53 -8.48
N GLN A 63 1.69 -10.91 -7.36
CA GLN A 63 1.38 -9.99 -6.26
C GLN A 63 2.65 -9.44 -5.61
N ALA A 64 3.69 -10.26 -5.46
CA ALA A 64 4.95 -9.83 -4.89
C ALA A 64 5.69 -8.83 -5.79
N ILE A 65 5.70 -9.09 -7.11
CA ILE A 65 6.19 -8.14 -8.12
C ILE A 65 5.36 -6.86 -8.07
N ALA A 66 4.03 -6.96 -8.04
CA ALA A 66 3.17 -5.79 -7.94
C ALA A 66 3.43 -5.00 -6.64
N GLY A 67 3.76 -5.67 -5.53
CA GLY A 67 4.21 -5.04 -4.30
C GLY A 67 5.50 -4.22 -4.46
N LEU A 68 6.46 -4.67 -5.27
CA LEU A 68 7.67 -3.90 -5.60
C LEU A 68 7.35 -2.67 -6.47
N LEU A 69 6.29 -2.74 -7.27
CA LEU A 69 5.99 -1.77 -8.33
C LEU A 69 4.78 -0.88 -8.04
N HIS A 70 4.09 -1.07 -6.91
CA HIS A 70 2.77 -0.46 -6.65
C HIS A 70 2.78 1.07 -6.70
N ASP A 71 3.89 1.70 -6.33
CA ASP A 71 4.07 3.15 -6.34
C ASP A 71 4.70 3.67 -7.64
N ALA A 72 5.21 2.80 -8.53
CA ALA A 72 5.95 3.24 -9.73
C ALA A 72 5.10 4.12 -10.65
N VAL A 73 3.79 3.86 -10.75
CA VAL A 73 2.87 4.68 -11.55
C VAL A 73 2.53 6.00 -10.84
N GLU A 74 2.38 5.98 -9.51
CA GLU A 74 2.05 7.19 -8.72
C GLU A 74 3.22 8.18 -8.60
N ASP A 75 4.44 7.65 -8.55
CA ASP A 75 5.69 8.41 -8.40
C ASP A 75 6.40 8.67 -9.74
N ALA A 76 5.79 8.25 -10.84
CA ALA A 76 6.26 8.60 -12.18
C ALA A 76 6.26 10.12 -12.39
N PRO A 77 7.16 10.65 -13.24
CA PRO A 77 7.08 12.05 -13.65
C PRO A 77 5.70 12.39 -14.22
N GLU A 78 5.29 13.65 -14.06
CA GLU A 78 3.98 14.13 -14.53
C GLU A 78 3.75 13.78 -16.01
N GLY A 79 2.60 13.17 -16.31
CA GLY A 79 2.24 12.72 -17.65
C GLY A 79 2.90 11.40 -18.12
N GLN A 80 3.67 10.72 -17.26
CA GLN A 80 4.37 9.47 -17.63
C GLN A 80 3.79 8.22 -16.98
N GLY A 81 2.79 8.33 -16.11
CA GLY A 81 2.20 7.18 -15.40
C GLY A 81 1.65 6.11 -16.36
N GLY A 82 1.01 6.51 -17.45
CA GLY A 82 0.55 5.61 -18.51
C GLY A 82 1.67 4.83 -19.19
N ALA A 83 2.78 5.50 -19.50
CA ALA A 83 3.94 4.87 -20.11
C ALA A 83 4.62 3.87 -19.16
N VAL A 84 4.73 4.23 -17.87
CA VAL A 84 5.24 3.33 -16.83
C VAL A 84 4.35 2.11 -16.68
N LEU A 85 3.02 2.28 -16.66
CA LEU A 85 2.08 1.17 -16.58
C LEU A 85 2.16 0.24 -17.81
N ALA A 86 2.32 0.80 -19.01
CA ALA A 86 2.51 0.02 -20.23
C ALA A 86 3.83 -0.77 -20.23
N ASP A 87 4.92 -0.17 -19.76
CA ASP A 87 6.22 -0.81 -19.63
C ASP A 87 6.20 -1.93 -18.55
N ILE A 88 5.47 -1.73 -17.45
CA ILE A 88 5.20 -2.79 -16.46
C ILE A 88 4.46 -3.96 -17.10
N ARG A 89 3.42 -3.68 -17.89
CA ARG A 89 2.64 -4.72 -18.60
C ARG A 89 3.51 -5.49 -19.59
N GLU A 90 4.36 -4.82 -20.36
CA GLU A 90 5.26 -5.46 -21.31
C GLU A 90 6.29 -6.38 -20.63
N ARG A 91 6.90 -5.93 -19.53
CA ARG A 91 7.98 -6.67 -18.85
C ARG A 91 7.49 -7.75 -17.91
N PHE A 92 6.36 -7.51 -17.27
CA PHE A 92 5.87 -8.31 -16.15
C PHE A 92 4.45 -8.84 -16.35
N GLY A 93 3.80 -8.59 -17.48
CA GLY A 93 2.50 -9.16 -17.82
C GLY A 93 1.28 -8.42 -17.25
N ASP A 94 0.11 -8.81 -17.75
CA ASP A 94 -1.16 -8.13 -17.47
C ASP A 94 -1.56 -8.18 -15.99
N ALA A 95 -1.41 -9.34 -15.33
CA ALA A 95 -1.79 -9.51 -13.93
C ALA A 95 -1.05 -8.53 -13.01
N VAL A 96 0.26 -8.35 -13.20
CA VAL A 96 1.06 -7.38 -12.44
C VAL A 96 0.60 -5.96 -12.70
N ALA A 97 0.46 -5.58 -13.99
CA ALA A 97 0.04 -4.23 -14.35
C ALA A 97 -1.36 -3.89 -13.81
N ASP A 98 -2.29 -4.84 -13.86
CA ASP A 98 -3.65 -4.64 -13.38
C ASP A 98 -3.70 -4.50 -11.85
N ILE A 99 -2.86 -5.26 -11.11
CA ILE A 99 -2.71 -5.08 -9.66
C ILE A 99 -2.11 -3.70 -9.35
N VAL A 100 -1.03 -3.31 -10.03
CA VAL A 100 -0.39 -1.99 -9.83
C VAL A 100 -1.39 -0.87 -10.08
N ARG A 101 -2.13 -0.91 -11.20
CA ARG A 101 -3.18 0.06 -11.52
C ARG A 101 -4.26 0.10 -10.44
N ALA A 102 -4.69 -1.05 -9.93
CA ALA A 102 -5.69 -1.13 -8.87
C ALA A 102 -5.17 -0.65 -7.50
N CYS A 103 -3.86 -0.64 -7.27
CA CYS A 103 -3.23 -0.11 -6.07
C CYS A 103 -3.10 1.41 -6.10
N SER A 104 -3.05 2.03 -7.28
CA SER A 104 -2.92 3.48 -7.46
C SER A 104 -4.24 4.26 -7.29
N ASP A 105 -4.15 5.52 -6.85
CA ASP A 105 -5.26 6.46 -6.76
C ASP A 105 -5.21 7.58 -7.82
N GLY A 106 -6.38 8.15 -8.14
CA GLY A 106 -6.50 9.33 -9.00
C GLY A 106 -5.98 9.19 -10.42
N LEU A 107 -5.83 7.96 -10.92
CA LEU A 107 -5.44 7.70 -12.31
C LEU A 107 -6.62 7.93 -13.26
N ASP A 108 -6.38 8.65 -14.35
CA ASP A 108 -7.29 8.74 -15.48
C ASP A 108 -7.23 7.47 -16.37
N ALA A 109 -7.95 7.50 -17.50
CA ALA A 109 -7.94 6.39 -18.46
C ALA A 109 -6.52 6.12 -19.00
N ASP A 110 -5.73 7.17 -19.20
CA ASP A 110 -4.38 7.13 -19.73
C ASP A 110 -3.34 6.79 -18.65
N GLY A 111 -3.74 6.60 -17.39
CA GLY A 111 -2.84 6.24 -16.29
C GLY A 111 -2.09 7.42 -15.69
N ASN A 112 -2.53 8.65 -15.94
CA ASN A 112 -1.96 9.85 -15.33
C ASN A 112 -2.70 10.21 -14.04
N ARG A 113 -1.92 10.52 -13.00
CA ARG A 113 -2.44 10.85 -11.69
C ARG A 113 -2.79 12.34 -11.59
N SER A 114 -3.98 12.66 -11.08
CA SER A 114 -4.42 14.05 -10.90
C SER A 114 -5.32 14.24 -9.68
N GLY A 115 -5.57 15.51 -9.31
CA GLY A 115 -6.44 15.89 -8.19
C GLY A 115 -5.71 16.06 -6.85
N THR A 116 -6.38 16.65 -5.87
CA THR A 116 -5.91 16.82 -4.49
C THR A 116 -5.98 15.51 -3.70
N TRP A 117 -5.35 15.46 -2.52
CA TRP A 117 -5.37 14.25 -1.69
C TRP A 117 -6.79 13.77 -1.37
N PRO A 118 -7.75 14.64 -0.95
CA PRO A 118 -9.13 14.23 -0.69
C PRO A 118 -9.84 13.73 -1.95
N GLU A 119 -9.66 14.40 -3.09
CA GLU A 119 -10.27 14.03 -4.38
C GLU A 119 -9.81 12.65 -4.87
N ARG A 120 -8.58 12.24 -4.56
CA ARG A 120 -8.07 10.92 -4.92
C ARG A 120 -8.41 9.84 -3.90
N LYS A 121 -8.32 10.14 -2.60
CA LYS A 121 -8.50 9.12 -1.55
C LYS A 121 -9.95 8.74 -1.30
N ARG A 122 -10.90 9.66 -1.48
CA ARG A 122 -12.34 9.36 -1.38
C ARG A 122 -12.78 8.25 -2.35
N PRO A 123 -12.65 8.40 -3.67
CA PRO A 123 -13.04 7.35 -4.61
C PRO A 123 -12.21 6.08 -4.46
N TYR A 124 -10.94 6.20 -4.04
CA TYR A 124 -10.11 5.03 -3.74
C TYR A 124 -10.69 4.18 -2.62
N VAL A 125 -11.11 4.81 -1.51
CA VAL A 125 -11.75 4.12 -0.37
C VAL A 125 -13.09 3.51 -0.77
N GLU A 126 -13.92 4.24 -1.52
CA GLU A 126 -15.20 3.76 -2.03
C GLU A 126 -15.02 2.52 -2.93
N GLY A 127 -13.98 2.51 -3.77
CA GLY A 127 -13.63 1.40 -4.66
C GLY A 127 -13.09 0.15 -3.94
N LEU A 128 -12.72 0.21 -2.65
CA LEU A 128 -12.19 -0.96 -1.93
C LEU A 128 -13.19 -2.11 -1.83
N ALA A 129 -14.50 -1.81 -1.86
CA ALA A 129 -15.56 -2.81 -1.84
C ALA A 129 -15.50 -3.78 -3.04
N THR A 130 -15.06 -3.28 -4.20
CA THR A 130 -15.04 -4.02 -5.47
C THR A 130 -13.63 -4.27 -6.01
N LYS A 131 -12.59 -3.75 -5.36
CA LYS A 131 -11.18 -3.96 -5.74
C LYS A 131 -10.87 -5.46 -5.93
N PRO A 132 -10.10 -5.89 -6.94
CA PRO A 132 -9.68 -7.29 -7.04
C PRO A 132 -9.01 -7.80 -5.75
N ALA A 133 -9.26 -9.05 -5.37
CA ALA A 133 -8.71 -9.62 -4.13
C ALA A 133 -7.17 -9.57 -4.12
N ASP A 134 -6.56 -9.79 -5.28
CA ASP A 134 -5.10 -9.83 -5.41
C ASP A 134 -4.47 -8.46 -5.10
N ALA A 135 -5.09 -7.38 -5.59
CA ALA A 135 -4.69 -6.00 -5.28
C ALA A 135 -5.04 -5.57 -3.85
N LEU A 136 -6.04 -6.20 -3.23
CA LEU A 136 -6.39 -5.92 -1.84
C LEU A 136 -5.32 -6.42 -0.87
N LEU A 137 -4.68 -7.57 -1.15
CA LEU A 137 -3.53 -8.06 -0.37
C LEU A 137 -2.36 -7.06 -0.44
N VAL A 138 -2.01 -6.61 -1.65
CA VAL A 138 -0.92 -5.62 -1.85
C VAL A 138 -1.26 -4.30 -1.16
N THR A 139 -2.50 -3.82 -1.29
CA THR A 139 -2.98 -2.62 -0.56
C THR A 139 -2.82 -2.79 0.95
N ALA A 140 -3.17 -3.95 1.50
CA ALA A 140 -3.05 -4.22 2.93
C ALA A 140 -1.59 -4.30 3.39
N ALA A 141 -0.70 -4.90 2.60
CA ALA A 141 0.74 -4.96 2.86
C ALA A 141 1.38 -3.56 2.87
N ASP A 142 1.07 -2.73 1.88
CA ASP A 142 1.47 -1.32 1.81
C ASP A 142 1.04 -0.56 3.08
N LYS A 143 -0.25 -0.60 3.43
CA LYS A 143 -0.75 0.12 4.61
C LYS A 143 -0.25 -0.47 5.92
N THR A 144 0.07 -1.75 5.97
CA THR A 144 0.71 -2.35 7.15
C THR A 144 2.09 -1.74 7.39
N HIS A 145 2.96 -1.77 6.37
CA HIS A 145 4.32 -1.23 6.52
C HIS A 145 4.31 0.28 6.75
N ASN A 146 3.56 1.03 5.93
CA ASN A 146 3.50 2.48 6.05
C ASN A 146 2.89 2.91 7.39
N GLY A 147 1.83 2.26 7.87
CA GLY A 147 1.22 2.56 9.17
C GLY A 147 2.20 2.39 10.33
N LEU A 148 2.98 1.30 10.34
CA LEU A 148 4.00 1.06 11.35
C LEU A 148 5.13 2.10 11.32
N CYS A 149 5.63 2.46 10.13
CA CYS A 149 6.65 3.50 10.01
C CYS A 149 6.14 4.85 10.54
N ILE A 150 4.93 5.24 10.14
CA ILE A 150 4.33 6.51 10.57
C ILE A 150 4.14 6.52 12.09
N ALA A 151 3.61 5.44 12.66
CA ALA A 151 3.45 5.31 14.10
C ALA A 151 4.80 5.46 14.85
N ALA A 152 5.84 4.78 14.36
CA ALA A 152 7.18 4.86 14.93
C ALA A 152 7.76 6.28 14.87
N ASP A 153 7.62 6.96 13.73
CA ASP A 153 8.13 8.32 13.53
C ASP A 153 7.35 9.35 14.35
N VAL A 154 6.03 9.23 14.47
CA VAL A 154 5.22 10.09 15.35
C VAL A 154 5.63 9.90 16.81
N ARG A 155 5.84 8.66 17.27
CA ARG A 155 6.32 8.40 18.64
C ARG A 155 7.71 8.98 18.89
N ARG A 156 8.57 8.99 17.87
CA ARG A 156 9.96 9.46 17.96
C ARG A 156 10.11 10.98 17.89
N TYR A 157 9.38 11.62 16.97
CA TYR A 157 9.54 13.04 16.64
C TYR A 157 8.35 13.90 17.12
N GLY A 158 7.30 13.28 17.65
CA GLY A 158 6.12 13.95 18.18
C GLY A 158 5.23 14.57 17.09
N PRO A 159 4.33 15.50 17.47
CA PRO A 159 3.34 16.08 16.57
C PRO A 159 3.92 16.82 15.36
N ALA A 160 5.19 17.26 15.44
CA ALA A 160 5.86 17.94 14.33
C ALA A 160 5.98 17.02 13.09
N PHE A 161 6.03 15.70 13.25
CA PHE A 161 6.12 14.78 12.12
C PHE A 161 4.93 14.86 11.16
N TRP A 162 3.75 15.23 11.66
CA TRP A 162 2.54 15.39 10.84
C TRP A 162 2.70 16.44 9.73
N THR A 163 3.60 17.42 9.91
CA THR A 163 3.89 18.46 8.90
C THR A 163 4.56 17.93 7.64
N THR A 164 5.04 16.67 7.64
CA THR A 164 5.64 16.02 6.48
C THR A 164 4.58 15.48 5.49
N PHE A 165 3.29 15.52 5.85
CA PHE A 165 2.18 15.05 5.02
C PHE A 165 1.38 16.20 4.43
N ASN A 166 0.89 15.99 3.20
CA ASN A 166 -0.07 16.90 2.58
C ASN A 166 -1.48 16.75 3.21
N ALA A 167 -1.75 15.59 3.81
CA ALA A 167 -2.99 15.28 4.52
C ALA A 167 -2.87 15.68 6.01
N GLY A 168 -3.98 16.12 6.62
CA GLY A 168 -4.08 16.28 8.05
C GLY A 168 -4.09 14.91 8.73
N HIS A 169 -3.70 14.86 10.01
CA HIS A 169 -3.61 13.57 10.70
C HIS A 169 -4.97 12.86 10.81
N GLU A 170 -6.10 13.57 10.94
CA GLU A 170 -7.45 12.99 10.99
C GLU A 170 -7.84 12.36 9.65
N GLU A 171 -7.51 13.02 8.53
CA GLU A 171 -7.71 12.48 7.19
C GLU A 171 -6.91 11.18 7.00
N LEU A 172 -5.67 11.17 7.49
CA LEU A 172 -4.82 9.98 7.43
C LEU A 172 -5.39 8.84 8.28
N LEU A 173 -5.84 9.11 9.51
CA LEU A 173 -6.46 8.10 10.38
C LEU A 173 -7.76 7.56 9.77
N TRP A 174 -8.60 8.42 9.19
CA TRP A 174 -9.78 8.01 8.43
C TRP A 174 -9.40 7.06 7.29
N TYR A 175 -8.37 7.42 6.50
CA TYR A 175 -7.95 6.60 5.37
C TYR A 175 -7.48 5.21 5.81
N TYR A 176 -6.59 5.14 6.81
CA TYR A 176 -6.05 3.86 7.29
C TYR A 176 -7.13 2.98 7.95
N THR A 177 -8.01 3.57 8.76
CA THR A 177 -9.12 2.81 9.36
C THR A 177 -10.15 2.36 8.33
N SER A 178 -10.40 3.15 7.27
CA SER A 178 -11.29 2.75 6.18
C SER A 178 -10.71 1.61 5.36
N VAL A 179 -9.41 1.64 5.06
CA VAL A 179 -8.72 0.52 4.39
C VAL A 179 -8.78 -0.74 5.25
N GLU A 180 -8.50 -0.64 6.55
CA GLU A 180 -8.57 -1.78 7.46
C GLU A 180 -9.96 -2.39 7.55
N ARG A 181 -11.02 -1.57 7.64
CA ARG A 181 -12.41 -2.06 7.63
C ARG A 181 -12.73 -2.82 6.33
N ALA A 182 -12.33 -2.28 5.18
CA ALA A 182 -12.56 -2.93 3.89
C ALA A 182 -11.80 -4.27 3.78
N VAL A 183 -10.53 -4.30 4.19
CA VAL A 183 -9.70 -5.51 4.22
C VAL A 183 -10.28 -6.54 5.19
N ALA A 184 -10.72 -6.14 6.38
CA ALA A 184 -11.32 -7.03 7.36
C ALA A 184 -12.62 -7.67 6.87
N GLY A 185 -13.44 -6.92 6.13
CA GLY A 185 -14.69 -7.42 5.54
C GLY A 185 -14.46 -8.40 4.38
N ARG A 186 -13.37 -8.25 3.62
CA ARG A 186 -13.15 -8.99 2.38
C ARG A 186 -12.10 -10.09 2.46
N LEU A 187 -11.16 -9.99 3.39
CA LEU A 187 -10.15 -11.00 3.73
C LEU A 187 -10.26 -11.42 5.22
N PRO A 188 -11.46 -11.81 5.71
CA PRO A 188 -11.69 -12.07 7.12
C PRO A 188 -10.84 -13.24 7.62
N GLY A 189 -10.23 -13.07 8.79
CA GLY A 189 -9.40 -14.12 9.42
C GLY A 189 -8.04 -14.37 8.76
N SER A 190 -7.69 -13.65 7.69
CA SER A 190 -6.36 -13.72 7.09
C SER A 190 -5.30 -13.12 8.03
N SER A 191 -4.06 -13.58 7.88
CA SER A 191 -2.93 -13.07 8.67
C SER A 191 -2.62 -11.61 8.33
N ILE A 192 -2.85 -11.16 7.09
CA ILE A 192 -2.65 -9.77 6.68
C ILE A 192 -3.68 -8.83 7.32
N THR A 193 -4.94 -9.25 7.45
CA THR A 193 -5.96 -8.48 8.17
C THR A 193 -5.53 -8.23 9.62
N GLY A 194 -4.96 -9.25 10.28
CA GLY A 194 -4.42 -9.11 11.63
C GLY A 194 -3.20 -8.18 11.70
N ALA A 195 -2.30 -8.24 10.71
CA ALA A 195 -1.13 -7.37 10.63
C ALA A 195 -1.51 -5.90 10.40
N LEU A 196 -2.40 -5.64 9.43
CA LEU A 196 -2.91 -4.31 9.15
C LEU A 196 -3.65 -3.72 10.35
N ARG A 197 -4.47 -4.52 11.03
CA ARG A 197 -5.17 -4.06 12.24
C ARG A 197 -4.20 -3.57 13.31
N ARG A 198 -3.13 -4.33 13.58
CA ARG A 198 -2.07 -3.92 14.53
C ARG A 198 -1.37 -2.64 14.08
N ALA A 199 -1.04 -2.52 12.79
CA ALA A 199 -0.43 -1.30 12.26
C ALA A 199 -1.33 -0.06 12.44
N VAL A 200 -2.63 -0.21 12.21
CA VAL A 200 -3.62 0.86 12.43
C VAL A 200 -3.80 1.16 13.91
N ASP A 201 -3.79 0.16 14.79
CA ASP A 201 -3.81 0.36 16.25
C ASP A 201 -2.61 1.20 16.71
N GLU A 202 -1.41 0.85 16.25
CA GLU A 202 -0.19 1.60 16.57
C GLU A 202 -0.24 3.04 16.07
N LEU A 203 -0.76 3.25 14.86
CA LEU A 203 -0.90 4.58 14.27
C LEU A 203 -1.90 5.45 15.03
N VAL A 204 -3.07 4.90 15.36
CA VAL A 204 -4.11 5.59 16.15
C VAL A 204 -3.57 5.97 17.53
N ALA A 205 -2.91 5.02 18.21
CA ALA A 205 -2.30 5.26 19.51
C ALA A 205 -1.17 6.31 19.44
N ALA A 206 -0.32 6.26 18.41
CA ALA A 206 0.73 7.25 18.21
C ALA A 206 0.18 8.65 17.95
N ALA A 207 -0.99 8.77 17.31
CA ALA A 207 -1.69 10.03 17.12
C ALA A 207 -2.35 10.58 18.39
N GLY A 208 -2.31 9.84 19.51
CA GLY A 208 -2.89 10.27 20.78
C GLY A 208 -4.41 10.29 20.78
N THR A 209 -5.05 9.43 19.97
CA THR A 209 -6.50 9.31 19.89
C THR A 209 -6.96 7.86 20.05
N GLU A 210 -8.27 7.67 20.19
CA GLU A 210 -8.92 6.36 20.31
C GLU A 210 -9.60 5.99 19.00
N ARG A 211 -9.72 4.69 18.72
CA ARG A 211 -10.38 4.21 17.48
C ARG A 211 -11.79 4.75 17.31
N SER A 212 -12.54 4.88 18.41
CA SER A 212 -13.91 5.39 18.41
C SER A 212 -14.01 6.88 18.06
N ALA A 213 -12.91 7.62 18.17
CA ALA A 213 -12.84 9.03 17.82
C ALA A 213 -12.43 9.26 16.35
N VAL A 214 -11.95 8.23 15.65
CA VAL A 214 -11.62 8.35 14.21
C VAL A 214 -12.92 8.37 13.41
N PRO A 215 -13.18 9.43 12.60
CA PRO A 215 -14.42 9.54 11.87
C PRO A 215 -14.58 8.43 10.83
N VAL A 216 -15.83 8.02 10.58
CA VAL A 216 -16.16 7.02 9.56
C VAL A 216 -16.13 7.64 8.16
N GLU A 217 -16.57 8.89 8.06
CA GLU A 217 -16.52 9.69 6.84
C GLU A 217 -15.24 10.52 6.78
N MET A 218 -14.82 10.90 5.57
CA MET A 218 -13.63 11.75 5.41
C MET A 218 -13.85 13.11 6.10
N PRO A 219 -12.93 13.55 6.97
CA PRO A 219 -13.01 14.87 7.60
C PRO A 219 -13.06 15.98 6.55
N VAL A 220 -13.86 17.01 6.79
CA VAL A 220 -13.85 18.24 6.00
C VAL A 220 -12.88 19.20 6.67
N ARG A 221 -11.88 19.68 5.93
CA ARG A 221 -11.03 20.77 6.43
C ARG A 221 -11.88 22.04 6.54
N SER A 222 -11.95 22.60 7.73
CA SER A 222 -12.48 23.94 7.99
C SER A 222 -11.63 25.02 7.34
#